data_AF-A0A7J2RDK9-F1
#
_entry.id   AF-A0A7J2RDK9-F1
#
_cell.length_a   1.000
_cell.length_b   1.000
_cell.length_c   1.000
_cell.angle_alpha   90.00
_cell.angle_beta   90.00
_cell.angle_gamma   90.00
#
_symmetry.space_group_name_H-M   'P 1'
#
loop_
_entity.id
_entity.type
_entity.pdbx_description
1 polymer ?
#
loop_
_entity_poly.entity_id
_entity_poly.type
_entity_poly.pdbx_seq_one_letter_code
_entity_poly.pdbx_strand_id
1 'polypeptide(L)'
;MSISFARLPDLAIPINTKPSNALTDLDLDGAVAILLIAPAALDGNTYTIQVRRRAAATWVTLQGGTIGTSVADVAPPAATKAFCYDMLTYGLSAFHSFRINSSVNVGDADHVWEAIMLWEGM
;
A
#
# COMPACT_ATOMS: atom_id res chain seq x y z
N MET A 1 11.29 -4.70 23.17
CA MET A 1 10.62 -3.82 22.20
C MET A 1 9.19 -4.28 22.04
N SER A 2 8.22 -3.43 22.35
CA SER A 2 6.81 -3.67 22.03
C SER A 2 6.46 -2.97 20.71
N ILE A 3 5.79 -3.68 19.81
CA ILE A 3 5.25 -3.10 18.59
C ILE A 3 3.90 -2.47 18.93
N SER A 4 3.72 -1.21 18.55
CA SER A 4 2.44 -0.50 18.63
C SER A 4 1.81 -0.43 17.24
N PHE A 5 0.49 -0.21 17.17
CA PHE A 5 -0.25 -0.14 15.92
C PHE A 5 -1.33 0.94 15.93
N ALA A 6 -1.61 1.51 14.75
CA ALA A 6 -2.76 2.38 14.51
C ALA A 6 -3.39 2.04 13.17
N ARG A 7 -4.71 2.15 13.13
CA ARG A 7 -5.45 2.10 11.87
C ARG A 7 -5.21 3.38 11.09
N LEU A 8 -4.87 3.22 9.81
CA LEU A 8 -4.75 4.29 8.84
C LEU A 8 -6.09 4.48 8.11
N PRO A 9 -6.28 5.59 7.36
CA PRO A 9 -7.38 5.69 6.42
C PRO A 9 -7.43 4.49 5.48
N ASP A 10 -8.62 3.92 5.29
CA ASP A 10 -8.79 2.81 4.36
C ASP A 10 -8.45 3.28 2.93
N LEU A 11 -7.90 2.37 2.13
CA LEU A 11 -7.58 2.59 0.72
C LEU A 11 -8.74 2.05 -0.12
N ALA A 12 -9.69 2.93 -0.47
CA ALA A 12 -10.91 2.58 -1.19
C ALA A 12 -10.80 2.94 -2.68
N ILE A 13 -11.17 2.03 -3.57
CA ILE A 13 -11.37 2.26 -5.00
C ILE A 13 -12.88 2.24 -5.28
N PRO A 14 -13.50 3.42 -5.48
CA PRO A 14 -14.92 3.49 -5.81
C PRO A 14 -15.26 2.75 -7.10
N ILE A 15 -16.50 2.27 -7.19
CA ILE A 15 -17.02 1.61 -8.39
C ILE A 15 -16.83 2.48 -9.64
N ASN A 16 -16.43 1.83 -10.73
CA ASN A 16 -16.11 2.40 -12.03
C ASN A 16 -14.93 3.40 -12.03
N THR A 17 -14.05 3.35 -11.03
CA THR A 17 -12.87 4.23 -10.94
C THR A 17 -11.56 3.45 -10.79
N LYS A 18 -10.47 4.21 -10.85
CA LYS A 18 -9.09 3.88 -10.42
C LYS A 18 -8.34 5.20 -10.23
N PRO A 19 -7.35 5.32 -9.34
CA PRO A 19 -6.89 4.40 -8.28
C PRO A 19 -7.61 4.68 -6.95
N SER A 20 -7.12 4.10 -5.83
CA SER A 20 -7.62 4.44 -4.50
C SER A 20 -7.22 5.86 -4.10
N ASN A 21 -7.79 6.35 -2.98
CA ASN A 21 -7.16 7.43 -2.21
C ASN A 21 -5.72 7.03 -1.81
N ALA A 22 -4.94 8.03 -1.38
CA ALA A 22 -3.54 7.81 -1.01
C ALA A 22 -3.33 8.09 0.48
N LEU A 23 -2.54 7.23 1.12
CA LEU A 23 -1.85 7.55 2.35
C LEU A 23 -0.72 8.53 2.03
N THR A 24 -0.54 9.49 2.92
CA THR A 24 0.40 10.60 2.79
C THR A 24 1.53 10.48 3.80
N ASP A 25 2.50 11.38 3.72
CA ASP A 25 3.66 11.43 4.62
C ASP A 25 3.25 11.55 6.10
N LEU A 26 2.14 12.24 6.37
CA LEU A 26 1.59 12.37 7.72
C LEU A 26 1.02 11.04 8.24
N ASP A 27 0.43 10.24 7.37
CA ASP A 27 -0.14 8.94 7.74
C ASP A 27 0.95 7.89 7.97
N LEU A 28 2.13 8.08 7.39
CA LEU A 28 3.23 7.12 7.38
C LEU A 28 4.38 7.50 8.31
N ASP A 29 4.26 8.62 9.03
CA ASP A 29 5.34 9.11 9.89
C ASP A 29 5.62 8.14 11.04
N GLY A 30 6.91 7.82 11.24
CA GLY A 30 7.36 6.85 12.24
C GLY A 30 6.98 5.39 11.97
N ALA A 31 6.39 5.06 10.82
CA ALA A 31 6.05 3.69 10.46
C ALA A 31 7.31 2.83 10.28
N VAL A 32 7.32 1.63 10.88
CA VAL A 32 8.32 0.57 10.60
C VAL A 32 7.79 -0.50 9.66
N ALA A 33 6.47 -0.64 9.56
CA ALA A 33 5.82 -1.47 8.56
C ALA A 33 4.36 -1.04 8.32
N ILE A 34 3.81 -1.44 7.17
CA ILE A 34 2.38 -1.30 6.87
C ILE A 34 1.79 -2.70 6.71
N LEU A 35 0.81 -3.03 7.54
CA LEU A 35 -0.04 -4.20 7.34
C LEU A 35 -1.21 -3.80 6.44
N LEU A 36 -1.30 -4.45 5.28
CA LEU A 36 -2.46 -4.32 4.41
C LEU A 36 -3.33 -5.57 4.49
N ILE A 37 -4.64 -5.38 4.45
CA ILE A 37 -5.63 -6.43 4.39
C ILE A 37 -6.48 -6.22 3.14
N ALA A 38 -6.54 -7.22 2.26
CA ALA A 38 -7.32 -7.13 1.03
C ALA A 38 -8.81 -7.40 1.28
N PRO A 39 -9.70 -6.74 0.50
CA PRO A 39 -11.13 -6.99 0.58
C PRO A 39 -11.47 -8.44 0.23
N ALA A 40 -12.67 -8.86 0.62
CA ALA A 40 -13.14 -10.22 0.36
C ALA A 40 -13.45 -10.47 -1.12
N ALA A 41 -13.96 -9.44 -1.80
CA ALA A 41 -14.15 -9.44 -3.25
C ALA A 41 -12.98 -8.67 -3.88
N LEU A 42 -12.13 -9.41 -4.59
CA LEU A 42 -11.32 -8.86 -5.66
C LEU A 42 -11.91 -9.40 -6.94
N ASP A 43 -12.14 -8.53 -7.91
CA ASP A 43 -12.50 -8.98 -9.25
C ASP A 43 -11.25 -9.61 -9.93
N GLY A 44 -11.42 -10.12 -11.14
CA GLY A 44 -10.31 -10.71 -11.91
C GLY A 44 -9.23 -9.72 -12.35
N ASN A 45 -9.22 -8.48 -11.84
CA ASN A 45 -8.26 -7.46 -12.21
C ASN A 45 -6.90 -7.67 -11.54
N THR A 46 -5.90 -7.01 -12.12
CA THR A 46 -4.57 -6.92 -11.53
C THR A 46 -4.47 -5.66 -10.69
N TYR A 47 -4.13 -5.83 -9.41
CA TYR A 47 -3.88 -4.73 -8.49
C TYR A 47 -2.39 -4.59 -8.23
N THR A 48 -1.93 -3.34 -8.15
CA THR A 48 -0.54 -3.00 -7.84
C THR A 48 -0.48 -2.02 -6.68
N ILE A 49 0.58 -2.14 -5.90
CA ILE A 49 0.94 -1.13 -4.91
C ILE A 49 1.68 -0.02 -5.64
N GLN A 50 1.16 1.20 -5.56
CA GLN A 50 1.81 2.38 -6.10
C GLN A 50 2.36 3.26 -5.00
N VAL A 51 3.57 3.75 -5.23
CA VAL A 51 4.26 4.67 -4.34
C VAL A 51 4.72 5.90 -5.11
N ARG A 52 4.91 7.00 -4.38
CA ARG A 52 5.39 8.26 -4.97
C ARG A 52 6.53 8.84 -4.14
N ARG A 53 7.68 9.04 -4.78
CA ARG A 53 8.88 9.63 -4.16
C ARG A 53 8.65 11.09 -3.76
N ARG A 54 9.40 11.57 -2.76
CA ARG A 54 9.41 13.00 -2.38
C ARG A 54 9.76 13.85 -3.61
N ALA A 55 9.01 14.95 -3.80
CA ALA A 55 9.15 15.88 -4.93
C ALA A 55 8.95 15.29 -6.34
N ALA A 56 8.52 14.03 -6.49
CA ALA A 56 8.19 13.46 -7.80
C ALA A 56 6.76 13.80 -8.22
N ALA A 57 6.50 13.96 -9.53
CA ALA A 57 5.14 14.11 -10.07
C ALA A 57 4.43 12.76 -10.31
N THR A 58 5.21 11.71 -10.55
CA THR A 58 4.74 10.43 -11.07
C THR A 58 4.63 9.36 -10.00
N TRP A 59 3.58 8.54 -10.12
CA TRP A 59 3.40 7.30 -9.35
C TRP A 59 4.15 6.16 -10.03
N VAL A 60 4.75 5.28 -9.23
CA VAL A 60 5.47 4.10 -9.71
C VAL A 60 5.03 2.86 -8.93
N THR A 61 5.08 1.68 -9.56
CA THR A 61 4.84 0.42 -8.86
C THR A 61 5.94 0.18 -7.84
N LEU A 62 5.58 -0.21 -6.62
CA LEU A 62 6.54 -0.61 -5.61
C LEU A 62 7.33 -1.83 -6.10
N GLN A 63 8.66 -1.75 -6.01
CA GLN A 63 9.56 -2.84 -6.35
C GLN A 63 10.12 -3.45 -5.07
N GLY A 64 10.22 -4.77 -5.03
CA GLY A 64 10.90 -5.49 -3.97
C GLY A 64 12.41 -5.45 -4.17
N GLY A 65 13.15 -5.28 -3.08
CA GLY A 65 14.61 -5.33 -3.05
C GLY A 65 15.24 -4.18 -2.27
N THR A 66 16.50 -4.38 -1.88
CA THR A 66 17.33 -3.32 -1.29
C THR A 66 17.44 -2.13 -2.25
N ILE A 67 17.46 -0.91 -1.71
CA ILE A 67 17.62 0.33 -2.48
C ILE A 67 18.75 0.18 -3.52
N GLY A 68 18.41 0.22 -4.82
CA GLY A 68 19.37 0.14 -5.93
C GLY A 68 19.32 -1.16 -6.76
N THR A 69 18.53 -2.16 -6.36
CA THR A 69 18.31 -3.41 -7.11
C THR A 69 16.82 -3.71 -7.20
N SER A 70 16.18 -3.54 -8.37
CA SER A 70 14.77 -3.94 -8.57
C SER A 70 14.72 -5.41 -8.96
N VAL A 71 14.05 -6.25 -8.17
CA VAL A 71 14.03 -7.69 -8.45
C VAL A 71 12.62 -8.16 -8.87
N ALA A 72 11.54 -7.52 -8.42
CA ALA A 72 10.18 -7.74 -8.92
C ALA A 72 9.18 -6.67 -8.43
N ASP A 73 8.07 -6.49 -9.16
CA ASP A 73 6.87 -5.77 -8.69
C ASP A 73 6.34 -6.41 -7.39
N VAL A 74 6.07 -5.59 -6.39
CA VAL A 74 5.42 -6.05 -5.15
C VAL A 74 3.92 -6.10 -5.36
N ALA A 75 3.34 -7.29 -5.17
CA ALA A 75 1.90 -7.49 -5.24
C ALA A 75 1.21 -7.13 -3.90
N PRO A 76 -0.01 -6.56 -3.94
CA PRO A 76 -0.88 -6.49 -2.78
C PRO A 76 -1.31 -7.90 -2.32
N PRO A 77 -1.82 -8.05 -1.07
CA PRO A 77 -2.30 -9.34 -0.61
C PRO A 77 -3.49 -9.85 -1.44
N ALA A 78 -3.63 -11.17 -1.56
CA ALA A 78 -4.78 -11.80 -2.19
C ALA A 78 -6.07 -11.59 -1.37
N ALA A 79 -7.23 -11.79 -1.99
CA ALA A 79 -8.54 -11.58 -1.35
C ALA A 79 -8.63 -12.28 0.02
N THR A 80 -9.16 -11.58 1.03
CA THR A 80 -9.25 -12.02 2.43
C THR A 80 -7.91 -12.34 3.13
N LYS A 81 -6.77 -11.94 2.53
CA LYS A 81 -5.44 -12.13 3.12
C LYS A 81 -4.87 -10.80 3.60
N ALA A 82 -3.95 -10.91 4.55
CA ALA A 82 -3.16 -9.81 5.05
C ALA A 82 -1.69 -10.04 4.70
N PHE A 83 -0.97 -8.95 4.44
CA PHE A 83 0.48 -8.99 4.27
C PHE A 83 1.13 -7.76 4.91
N CYS A 84 2.25 -7.98 5.61
CA CYS A 84 3.00 -6.94 6.29
C CYS A 84 4.18 -6.51 5.42
N TYR A 85 4.18 -5.24 5.02
CA TYR A 85 5.25 -4.63 4.23
C TYR A 85 6.21 -3.88 5.14
N ASP A 86 7.34 -4.53 5.44
CA ASP A 86 8.44 -3.96 6.21
C ASP A 86 9.13 -2.80 5.49
N MET A 87 9.36 -1.70 6.20
CA MET A 87 9.91 -0.48 5.62
C MET A 87 11.35 -0.64 5.14
N LEU A 88 12.16 -1.47 5.81
CA LEU A 88 13.56 -1.70 5.45
C LEU A 88 13.67 -2.56 4.19
N THR A 89 12.87 -3.62 4.11
CA THR A 89 12.86 -4.59 3.01
C THR A 89 12.30 -4.00 1.72
N TYR A 90 11.26 -3.17 1.83
CA TYR A 90 10.57 -2.57 0.68
C TYR A 90 10.93 -1.11 0.44
N GLY A 91 11.84 -0.54 1.24
CA GLY A 91 12.29 0.85 1.12
C GLY A 91 11.15 1.87 1.22
N LEU A 92 10.08 1.54 1.95
CA LEU A 92 8.85 2.34 1.95
C LEU A 92 9.07 3.77 2.50
N SER A 93 10.04 3.94 3.40
CA SER A 93 10.45 5.24 3.96
C SER A 93 11.04 6.22 2.93
N ALA A 94 11.43 5.75 1.74
CA ALA A 94 11.90 6.60 0.65
C ALA A 94 10.75 7.27 -0.13
N PHE A 95 9.50 6.90 0.14
CA PHE A 95 8.32 7.43 -0.53
C PHE A 95 7.51 8.31 0.42
N HIS A 96 6.78 9.28 -0.15
CA HIS A 96 5.92 10.19 0.60
C HIS A 96 4.43 9.81 0.51
N SER A 97 4.08 8.88 -0.38
CA SER A 97 2.69 8.45 -0.53
C SER A 97 2.60 7.02 -1.02
N PHE A 98 1.49 6.41 -0.66
CA PHE A 98 1.19 5.00 -0.86
C PHE A 98 -0.29 4.83 -1.26
N ARG A 99 -0.60 4.00 -2.25
CA ARG A 99 -1.97 3.69 -2.65
C ARG A 99 -2.09 2.35 -3.38
N ILE A 100 -3.32 1.87 -3.58
CA ILE A 100 -3.62 0.73 -4.45
C ILE A 100 -4.13 1.22 -5.80
N ASN A 101 -3.65 0.60 -6.87
CA ASN A 101 -4.11 0.87 -8.22
C ASN A 101 -4.60 -0.42 -8.88
N SER A 102 -5.77 -0.35 -9.53
CA SER A 102 -6.23 -1.40 -10.44
C SER A 102 -5.75 -1.12 -11.87
N SER A 103 -5.48 -2.17 -12.65
CA SER A 103 -5.14 -2.05 -14.07
C SER A 103 -6.29 -1.46 -14.89
N VAL A 104 -7.53 -1.72 -14.49
CA VAL A 104 -8.76 -1.24 -15.11
C VAL A 104 -9.69 -0.61 -14.08
N ASN A 105 -10.84 -0.10 -14.51
CA ASN A 105 -11.83 0.42 -13.56
C ASN A 105 -12.50 -0.77 -12.85
N VAL A 106 -12.65 -0.66 -11.54
CA VAL A 106 -13.33 -1.69 -10.72
C VAL A 106 -14.83 -1.69 -11.05
N GLY A 107 -15.42 -2.86 -11.32
CA GLY A 107 -16.75 -2.95 -11.96
C GLY A 107 -17.91 -3.40 -11.09
N ASP A 108 -17.65 -3.98 -9.91
CA ASP A 108 -18.63 -4.77 -9.15
C ASP A 108 -19.00 -4.17 -7.79
N ALA A 109 -18.04 -3.57 -7.07
CA ALA A 109 -18.25 -2.97 -5.76
C ALA A 109 -17.17 -1.93 -5.43
N ASP A 110 -17.34 -1.21 -4.31
CA ASP A 110 -16.24 -0.45 -3.71
C ASP A 110 -15.21 -1.43 -3.13
N HIS A 111 -13.96 -1.31 -3.58
CA HIS A 111 -12.89 -2.19 -3.14
C HIS A 111 -12.06 -1.49 -2.09
N VAL A 112 -12.15 -1.97 -0.86
CA VAL A 112 -11.56 -1.32 0.31
C VAL A 112 -10.45 -2.19 0.89
N TRP A 113 -9.21 -1.70 0.82
CA TRP A 113 -8.07 -2.28 1.53
C TRP A 113 -7.94 -1.59 2.88
N GLU A 114 -7.89 -2.38 3.94
CA GLU A 114 -7.58 -1.85 5.27
C GLU A 114 -6.07 -1.69 5.41
N ALA A 115 -5.64 -0.56 5.98
CA ALA A 115 -4.24 -0.25 6.20
C ALA A 115 -3.99 0.00 7.69
N ILE A 116 -2.96 -0.63 8.23
CA ILE A 116 -2.55 -0.51 9.63
C ILE A 116 -1.06 -0.19 9.65
N MET A 117 -0.70 0.89 10.34
CA MET A 117 0.69 1.24 10.61
C MET A 117 1.18 0.49 11.82
N LEU A 118 2.39 -0.06 11.74
CA LEU A 118 3.16 -0.56 12.87
C LEU A 118 4.31 0.40 13.15
N TRP A 119 4.58 0.71 14.42
CA TRP A 119 5.76 1.47 14.85
C TRP A 119 6.38 0.88 16.12
N GLU A 120 7.65 1.22 16.37
CA GLU A 120 8.33 0.85 17.60
C GLU A 120 7.82 1.73 18.75
N GLY A 121 7.17 1.11 19.74
CA GLY A 121 6.80 1.79 20.97
C GLY A 121 8.05 2.15 21.78
N MET A 122 8.11 3.39 22.27
CA MET A 122 9.12 3.82 23.25
C MET A 122 9.02 3.03 24.55
#